data_AF-A0A1Q7C2C7-F1
#
_entry.id   AF-A0A1Q7C2C7-F1
#
_cell.length_a   1.000
_cell.length_b   1.000
_cell.length_c   1.000
_cell.angle_alpha   90.00
_cell.angle_beta   90.00
_cell.angle_gamma   90.00
#
_symmetry.space_group_name_H-M   'P 1'
#
loop_
_entity.id
_entity.type
_entity.pdbx_description
1 polymer ?
#
loop_
_entity_poly.entity_id
_entity_poly.type
_entity_poly.pdbx_seq_one_letter_code
_entity_poly.pdbx_strand_id
1 'polypeptide(L)' 'MTTVLPERAKQRRTLPDPADEPTITAGRAAAILKLSVRGVYLAAERGEVPAIRVGRSVRIPTARFLAKFGLVPGAASDA' A
#
# COMPACT_ATOMS: atom_id res chain seq x y z
N MET A 1 -14.05 11.23 25.49
CA MET A 1 -14.42 11.56 24.10
C MET A 1 -13.54 10.75 23.16
N THR A 2 -14.04 9.64 22.64
CA THR A 2 -13.25 8.75 21.77
C THR A 2 -13.34 9.25 20.33
N THR A 3 -12.28 9.87 19.82
CA THR A 3 -12.22 10.26 18.41
C THR A 3 -12.02 9.02 17.54
N VAL A 4 -13.07 8.59 16.86
CA VAL A 4 -12.99 7.55 15.83
C VAL A 4 -12.33 8.17 14.60
N LEU A 5 -11.17 7.65 14.18
CA LEU A 5 -10.53 8.03 12.91
C LEU A 5 -11.54 7.78 11.77
N PRO A 6 -11.66 8.69 10.78
CA PRO A 6 -12.58 8.48 9.66
C PRO A 6 -12.21 7.18 8.93
N GLU A 7 -13.19 6.33 8.65
CA GLU A 7 -13.04 4.99 8.03
C GLU A 7 -12.11 4.98 6.81
N ARG A 8 -12.17 6.02 5.96
CA ARG A 8 -11.28 6.15 4.79
C ARG A 8 -9.79 6.27 5.14
N ALA A 9 -9.44 6.91 6.25
CA ALA A 9 -8.07 7.03 6.71
C ALA A 9 -7.56 5.72 7.31
N LYS A 10 -8.43 4.99 8.02
CA LYS A 10 -8.14 3.64 8.53
C LYS A 10 -7.92 2.67 7.37
N GLN A 11 -8.84 2.67 6.39
CA GLN A 11 -8.71 1.87 5.17
C GLN A 11 -7.35 2.06 4.51
N ARG A 12 -6.89 3.30 4.29
CA ARG A 12 -5.59 3.57 3.64
C ARG A 12 -4.37 2.93 4.31
N ARG A 13 -4.45 2.61 5.60
CA ARG A 13 -3.36 2.00 6.38
C ARG A 13 -3.50 0.48 6.50
N THR A 14 -4.68 -0.06 6.28
CA THR A 14 -4.90 -1.52 6.29
C THR A 14 -4.18 -2.16 5.12
N LEU A 15 -3.54 -3.30 5.40
CA LEU A 15 -2.92 -4.11 4.37
C LEU A 15 -4.01 -4.69 3.45
N PRO A 16 -3.95 -4.44 2.14
CA PRO A 16 -4.92 -4.96 1.18
C PRO A 16 -4.74 -6.47 0.97
N ASP A 17 -5.84 -7.16 0.67
CA ASP A 17 -5.79 -8.52 0.12
C ASP A 17 -5.47 -8.44 -1.40
N PRO A 18 -4.42 -9.14 -1.88
CA PRO A 18 -4.11 -9.20 -3.30
C PRO A 18 -5.22 -9.77 -4.20
N ALA A 19 -6.12 -10.62 -3.69
CA ALA A 19 -7.23 -11.18 -4.46
C ALA A 19 -8.31 -10.14 -4.77
N ASP A 20 -8.57 -9.24 -3.82
CA ASP A 20 -9.60 -8.20 -3.93
C ASP A 20 -9.06 -6.89 -4.52
N GLU A 21 -7.83 -6.51 -4.15
CA GLU A 21 -7.14 -5.31 -4.64
C GLU A 21 -5.76 -5.68 -5.23
N PRO A 22 -5.71 -6.12 -6.50
CA PRO A 22 -4.47 -6.62 -7.12
C PRO A 22 -3.38 -5.56 -7.31
N THR A 23 -3.76 -4.28 -7.36
CA THR A 23 -2.82 -3.16 -7.46
C THR A 23 -3.21 -2.01 -6.55
N ILE A 24 -2.22 -1.40 -5.91
CA ILE A 24 -2.39 -0.17 -5.13
C ILE A 24 -1.71 1.03 -5.80
N THR A 25 -2.11 2.23 -5.37
CA THR A 25 -1.46 3.49 -5.77
C THR A 25 -0.19 3.75 -4.95
N ALA A 26 0.68 4.63 -5.46
CA ALA A 26 1.82 5.12 -4.69
C ALA A 26 1.41 5.78 -3.36
N GLY A 27 0.28 6.50 -3.34
CA GLY A 27 -0.26 7.11 -2.12
C GLY A 27 -0.71 6.07 -1.08
N ARG A 28 -1.28 4.96 -1.53
CA ARG A 28 -1.68 3.84 -0.66
C ARG A 28 -0.46 3.12 -0.10
N ALA A 29 0.53 2.82 -0.93
CA ALA A 29 1.79 2.23 -0.48
C ALA A 29 2.53 3.14 0.53
N ALA A 30 2.53 4.46 0.29
CA ALA A 30 3.11 5.43 1.21
C ALA A 30 2.43 5.42 2.59
N ALA A 31 1.10 5.32 2.60
CA ALA A 31 0.34 5.22 3.85
C ALA A 31 0.65 3.93 4.62
N ILE A 32 0.81 2.80 3.92
CA ILE A 32 1.16 1.51 4.52
C ILE A 32 2.59 1.53 5.11
N LEU A 33 3.57 2.03 4.35
CA LEU A 33 4.98 2.08 4.79
C LEU A 33 5.31 3.27 5.72
N LYS A 34 4.33 4.16 5.98
CA LYS A 34 4.54 5.43 6.70
C LYS A 34 5.64 6.30 6.07
N LEU A 35 5.66 6.37 4.73
CA LEU A 35 6.58 7.17 3.94
C LEU A 35 5.87 8.35 3.27
N SER A 36 6.63 9.28 2.70
CA SER A 36 6.08 10.29 1.79
C SER A 36 5.74 9.65 0.44
N VAL A 37 4.71 10.17 -0.25
CA VAL A 37 4.35 9.72 -1.60
C VAL A 37 5.50 9.93 -2.60
N ARG A 38 6.23 11.05 -2.47
CA ARG A 38 7.43 11.32 -3.26
C ARG A 38 8.51 10.27 -3.03
N GLY A 39 8.74 9.86 -1.79
CA GLY A 39 9.69 8.79 -1.46
C GLY A 39 9.32 7.48 -2.14
N VAL A 40 8.04 7.12 -2.18
CA VAL A 40 7.56 5.92 -2.88
C VAL A 40 7.79 6.00 -4.39
N TYR A 41 7.55 7.16 -5.02
CA TYR A 41 7.85 7.34 -6.46
C TYR A 41 9.34 7.17 -6.75
N LEU A 42 10.22 7.79 -5.95
CA LEU A 42 11.68 7.65 -6.10
C LEU A 42 12.14 6.21 -5.88
N ALA A 43 11.60 5.54 -4.87
CA ALA A 43 11.89 4.13 -4.61
C ALA A 43 11.40 3.22 -5.75
N ALA A 44 10.26 3.55 -6.38
CA ALA A 44 9.77 2.84 -7.57
C ALA A 44 10.67 3.07 -8.79
N GLU A 45 11.19 4.29 -8.99
CA GLU A 45 12.17 4.58 -10.04
C GLU A 45 13.49 3.81 -9.85
N ARG A 46 13.91 3.61 -8.59
CA ARG A 46 15.09 2.81 -8.23
C ARG A 46 14.85 1.30 -8.22
N GLY A 47 13.61 0.84 -8.39
CA GLY A 47 13.23 -0.57 -8.30
C GLY A 47 13.15 -1.13 -6.86
N GLU A 48 13.32 -0.28 -5.85
CA GLU A 48 13.15 -0.61 -4.43
C GLU A 48 11.68 -0.91 -4.11
N VAL A 49 10.73 -0.20 -4.72
CA VAL A 49 9.29 -0.51 -4.67
C VAL A 49 8.87 -1.16 -5.99
N PRO A 50 8.19 -2.32 -5.99
CA PRO A 50 7.74 -2.95 -7.23
C PRO A 50 6.63 -2.10 -7.86
N ALA A 51 6.83 -1.68 -9.11
CA ALA A 51 5.88 -0.82 -9.81
C ALA A 51 5.75 -1.22 -11.28
N ILE A 52 4.54 -1.07 -11.80
CA ILE A 52 4.18 -1.16 -13.21
C ILE A 52 3.77 0.25 -13.65
N ARG A 53 4.28 0.70 -14.80
CA ARG A 53 3.82 1.93 -15.43
C ARG A 53 2.84 1.59 -16.54
N VAL A 54 1.67 2.21 -16.49
CA VAL A 54 0.64 2.12 -17.54
C VAL A 54 0.37 3.55 -18.02
N GLY A 55 0.99 3.92 -19.14
CA GLY A 55 1.04 5.31 -19.59
C GLY A 55 1.64 6.21 -18.51
N ARG A 56 0.87 7.22 -18.09
CA ARG A 56 1.28 8.16 -17.02
C ARG A 56 0.98 7.65 -15.60
N SER A 57 0.36 6.48 -15.47
CA SER A 57 -0.06 5.94 -14.18
C SER A 57 0.98 4.97 -13.62
N VAL A 58 1.29 5.10 -12.33
CA VAL A 58 2.12 4.15 -11.58
C VAL A 58 1.20 3.29 -10.71
N ARG A 59 1.29 1.97 -10.89
CA ARG A 59 0.58 0.97 -10.10
C ARG A 59 1.56 0.05 -9.42
N ILE A 60 1.31 -0.25 -8.15
CA ILE A 60 2.15 -1.12 -7.34
C ILE A 60 1.41 -2.45 -7.22
N PRO A 61 1.94 -3.55 -7.78
CA PRO A 61 1.30 -4.86 -7.66
C PRO A 61 1.29 -5.30 -6.20
N THR A 62 0.10 -5.52 -5.66
CA THR A 62 -0.12 -5.72 -4.22
C THR A 62 0.64 -6.94 -3.70
N ALA A 63 0.52 -8.09 -4.37
CA ALA A 63 1.22 -9.31 -3.97
C ALA A 63 2.75 -9.13 -3.93
N ARG A 64 3.35 -8.50 -4.95
CA ARG A 64 4.81 -8.25 -5.00
C ARG A 64 5.24 -7.26 -3.93
N PHE A 65 4.43 -6.24 -3.68
CA PHE A 65 4.70 -5.24 -2.65
C PHE A 65 4.70 -5.87 -1.26
N LEU A 66 3.66 -6.63 -0.92
CA LEU A 66 3.54 -7.32 0.36
C LEU A 66 4.70 -8.30 0.57
N ALA A 67 4.98 -9.14 -0.42
CA ALA A 67 6.09 -10.11 -0.37
C ALA A 67 7.45 -9.42 -0.19
N LYS A 68 7.70 -8.31 -0.90
CA LYS A 68 8.98 -7.59 -0.82
C LYS A 68 9.26 -7.02 0.56
N PHE A 69 8.24 -6.54 1.26
CA PHE A 69 8.37 -5.91 2.56
C PHE A 69 8.02 -6.84 3.73
N GLY A 70 7.81 -8.14 3.47
CA GLY A 70 7.48 -9.13 4.50
C GLY A 70 6.14 -8.84 5.20
N LEU A 71 5.20 -8.19 4.50
CA LEU A 71 3.90 -7.82 5.04
C LEU A 71 2.90 -8.95 4.81
N VAL A 72 2.21 -9.36 5.87
CA VAL A 72 1.13 -10.34 5.79
C VAL A 72 -0.17 -9.58 6.06
N PRO A 73 -1.14 -9.58 5.12
CA PRO A 73 -2.48 -9.09 5.42
C PRO A 73 -2.96 -9.82 6.66
N GLY A 74 -3.25 -9.08 7.72
CA GLY A 74 -3.79 -9.69 8.93
C GLY A 74 -5.10 -10.37 8.55
N ALA A 75 -5.18 -11.68 8.78
CA ALA A 75 -6.46 -12.30 9.11
C ALA A 75 -7.14 -11.36 10.10
N ALA A 76 -8.40 -11.00 9.83
CA ALA A 76 -9.17 -10.15 10.72
C ALA A 76 -8.86 -10.56 12.16
N SER A 77 -8.40 -9.59 12.96
CA SER A 77 -8.09 -9.83 14.36
C SER A 77 -9.40 -10.17 15.07
N ASP A 78 -9.74 -11.45 15.08
CA ASP A 78 -10.70 -12.04 16.00
C ASP A 78 -9.98 -12.18 17.35
N ALA A 79 -10.07 -11.12 18.16
CA ALA A 79 -9.76 -11.10 19.58
C ALA A 79 -10.64 -10.05 20.27
#